data_AF-A0A0M9YLH0-F1
#
_entry.id   AF-A0A0M9YLH0-F1
#
_cell.length_a   1.000
_cell.length_b   1.000
_cell.length_c   1.000
_cell.angle_alpha   90.00
_cell.angle_beta   90.00
_cell.angle_gamma   90.00
#
_symmetry.space_group_name_H-M   'P 1'
#
loop_
_entity.id
_entity.type
_entity.pdbx_description
1 polymer ?
#
loop_
_entity_poly.entity_id
_entity_poly.type
_entity_poly.pdbx_seq_one_letter_code
_entity_poly.pdbx_strand_id
1 'polypeptide(L)'
;MSVNCNTLFKLSLESLRDKKRLAGNAGLALLGATGDTYKAMELAEHGDGAASAGVYVASAEAKLRNASDLLGEVVSVLVSGSLSPDAITWYQGLDYDRLYRAGVDHGVLPQNVNIWAEFAELMVREGPLSVTEAFRARVAHAAELMTQWLVSMGGADSVTRLARLTAAVTDLAVYARFVGYVNTVEPLDKEWLRPVTATG
;
A
#
# COMPACT_ATOMS: atom_id res chain seq x y z
N MET A 1 -11.52 1.73 4.89
CA MET A 1 -10.09 2.09 4.92
C MET A 1 -9.82 3.05 3.77
N SER A 2 -9.19 4.20 4.02
CA SER A 2 -8.63 5.02 2.94
C SER A 2 -7.12 4.86 2.96
N VAL A 3 -6.55 4.58 1.79
CA VAL A 3 -5.15 4.23 1.65
C VAL A 3 -4.23 5.42 1.90
N ASN A 4 -4.68 6.66 1.66
CA ASN A 4 -3.85 7.84 1.87
C ASN A 4 -4.72 9.07 2.09
N CYS A 5 -5.23 9.28 3.30
CA CYS A 5 -6.12 10.41 3.60
C CYS A 5 -5.45 11.50 4.42
N ASN A 6 -4.50 11.16 5.29
CA ASN A 6 -4.02 12.06 6.32
C ASN A 6 -2.69 12.70 5.90
N THR A 7 -2.72 13.52 4.85
CA THR A 7 -1.53 14.22 4.38
C THR A 7 -1.68 15.72 4.43
N LEU A 8 -0.65 16.38 4.93
CA LEU A 8 -0.53 17.84 5.09
C LEU A 8 -0.34 18.64 3.78
N PHE A 9 -0.75 18.12 2.63
CA PHE A 9 -0.68 18.90 1.39
C PHE A 9 -1.69 20.05 1.43
N LYS A 10 -1.22 21.25 1.07
CA LYS A 10 -2.07 22.40 0.78
C LYS A 10 -2.83 22.13 -0.52
N LEU A 11 -4.05 21.66 -0.37
CA LEU A 11 -4.98 21.32 -1.45
C LEU A 11 -6.26 22.13 -1.32
N SER A 12 -6.97 22.34 -2.43
CA SER A 12 -8.33 22.87 -2.37
C SER A 12 -9.27 21.87 -1.68
N LEU A 13 -10.41 22.35 -1.17
CA LEU A 13 -11.43 21.46 -0.58
C LEU A 13 -11.95 20.42 -1.56
N GLU A 14 -12.05 20.77 -2.84
CA GLU A 14 -12.45 19.87 -3.91
C GLU A 14 -11.40 18.78 -4.11
N SER A 15 -10.12 19.16 -4.25
CA SER A 15 -9.02 18.21 -4.39
C SER A 15 -8.89 17.28 -3.18
N LEU A 16 -9.15 17.76 -1.96
CA LEU A 16 -9.18 16.91 -0.77
C LEU A 16 -10.31 15.87 -0.81
N ARG A 17 -11.51 16.27 -1.26
CA ARG A 17 -12.66 15.36 -1.43
C ARG A 17 -12.38 14.32 -2.49
N ASP A 18 -11.83 14.72 -3.62
CA ASP A 18 -11.45 13.81 -4.70
C ASP A 18 -10.36 12.84 -4.27
N LYS A 19 -9.28 13.33 -3.65
CA LYS A 19 -8.23 12.49 -3.09
C LYS A 19 -8.81 11.41 -2.17
N LYS A 20 -9.68 11.80 -1.24
CA LYS A 20 -10.31 10.88 -0.29
C LYS A 20 -11.18 9.83 -0.99
N ARG A 21 -11.98 10.25 -1.98
CA ARG A 21 -12.82 9.35 -2.79
C ARG A 21 -11.97 8.36 -3.58
N LEU A 22 -10.96 8.84 -4.29
CA LEU A 22 -10.04 8.03 -5.10
C LEU A 22 -9.28 7.01 -4.24
N ALA A 23 -8.68 7.47 -3.14
CA ALA A 23 -7.95 6.59 -2.21
C ALA A 23 -8.87 5.57 -1.52
N GLY A 24 -10.14 5.94 -1.27
CA GLY A 24 -11.16 5.01 -0.77
C GLY A 24 -11.51 3.93 -1.79
N ASN A 25 -11.74 4.32 -3.05
CA ASN A 25 -12.04 3.39 -4.14
C ASN A 25 -10.85 2.47 -4.44
N ALA A 26 -9.62 2.97 -4.41
CA ALA A 26 -8.42 2.17 -4.55
C ALA A 26 -8.35 1.10 -3.45
N GLY A 27 -8.64 1.48 -2.19
CA GLY A 27 -8.72 0.54 -1.07
C GLY A 27 -9.77 -0.56 -1.26
N LEU A 28 -10.96 -0.22 -1.78
CA LEU A 28 -12.00 -1.20 -2.08
C LEU A 28 -11.58 -2.15 -3.21
N ALA A 29 -10.97 -1.64 -4.27
CA ALA A 29 -10.45 -2.45 -5.36
C ALA A 29 -9.36 -3.42 -4.88
N LEU A 30 -8.43 -2.96 -4.02
CA LEU A 30 -7.41 -3.81 -3.41
C LEU A 30 -8.00 -4.91 -2.53
N LEU A 31 -9.01 -4.57 -1.72
CA LEU A 31 -9.69 -5.56 -0.88
C LEU A 31 -10.38 -6.63 -1.73
N GLY A 32 -11.08 -6.21 -2.80
CA GLY A 32 -11.70 -7.13 -3.74
C GLY A 32 -10.68 -8.01 -4.46
N ALA A 33 -9.57 -7.42 -4.92
CA ALA A 33 -8.48 -8.17 -5.54
C ALA A 33 -7.88 -9.22 -4.61
N THR A 34 -7.69 -8.86 -3.33
CA THR A 34 -7.18 -9.77 -2.30
C THR A 34 -8.11 -10.97 -2.12
N GLY A 35 -9.42 -10.74 -2.02
CA GLY A 35 -10.41 -11.82 -1.92
C GLY A 35 -10.40 -12.76 -3.13
N ASP A 36 -10.37 -12.20 -4.34
CA ASP A 36 -10.31 -12.98 -5.57
C ASP A 36 -8.98 -13.75 -5.70
N THR A 37 -7.87 -13.18 -5.23
CA THR A 37 -6.56 -13.86 -5.22
C THR A 37 -6.61 -15.10 -4.34
N TYR A 38 -7.09 -14.98 -3.10
CA TYR A 38 -7.21 -16.13 -2.21
C TYR A 38 -8.16 -17.18 -2.78
N LYS A 39 -9.26 -16.76 -3.42
CA LYS A 39 -10.17 -17.71 -4.05
C LYS A 39 -9.53 -18.44 -5.22
N ALA A 40 -8.75 -17.73 -6.04
CA ALA A 40 -7.99 -18.34 -7.13
C ALA A 40 -6.97 -19.36 -6.62
N MET A 41 -6.25 -19.04 -5.54
CA MET A 41 -5.29 -19.95 -4.90
C MET A 41 -5.98 -21.21 -4.36
N GLU A 42 -7.07 -21.04 -3.61
CA GLU A 42 -7.88 -22.15 -3.08
C GLU A 42 -8.35 -23.09 -4.21
N LEU A 43 -8.85 -22.54 -5.31
CA LEU A 43 -9.31 -23.33 -6.45
C LEU A 43 -8.17 -24.02 -7.22
N ALA A 44 -7.00 -23.39 -7.27
CA ALA A 44 -5.81 -23.98 -7.89
C ALA A 44 -5.25 -25.15 -7.05
N GLU A 45 -5.34 -25.08 -5.72
CA GLU A 45 -4.82 -26.09 -4.80
C GLU A 45 -5.81 -27.23 -4.50
N HIS A 46 -7.12 -26.93 -4.45
CA HIS A 46 -8.14 -27.83 -3.90
C HIS A 46 -9.43 -27.97 -4.73
N GLY A 47 -9.60 -27.18 -5.80
CA GLY A 47 -10.86 -27.09 -6.56
C GLY A 47 -10.88 -27.82 -7.91
N ASP A 48 -12.00 -27.65 -8.63
CA ASP A 48 -12.34 -28.24 -9.95
C ASP A 48 -11.45 -27.78 -11.14
N GLY A 49 -10.19 -27.38 -10.90
CA GLY A 49 -9.16 -27.18 -11.92
C GLY A 49 -8.91 -25.74 -12.37
N ALA A 50 -7.88 -25.60 -13.23
CA ALA A 50 -7.30 -24.33 -13.68
C ALA A 50 -8.30 -23.35 -14.33
N ALA A 51 -9.35 -23.84 -14.98
CA ALA A 51 -10.34 -22.98 -15.64
C ALA A 51 -11.10 -22.09 -14.63
N SER A 52 -11.49 -22.65 -13.49
CA SER A 52 -12.22 -21.93 -12.44
C SER A 52 -11.32 -20.94 -11.71
N ALA A 53 -10.07 -21.32 -11.43
CA ALA A 53 -9.07 -20.42 -10.84
C ALA A 53 -8.78 -19.22 -11.78
N GLY A 54 -8.70 -19.44 -13.09
CA GLY A 54 -8.43 -18.41 -14.09
C GLY A 54 -9.43 -17.23 -14.08
N VAL A 55 -10.72 -17.50 -13.82
CA VAL A 55 -11.74 -16.44 -13.69
C VAL A 55 -11.43 -15.49 -12.52
N TYR A 56 -11.07 -16.05 -11.37
CA TYR A 56 -10.73 -15.25 -10.20
C TYR A 56 -9.39 -14.53 -10.35
N VAL A 57 -8.40 -15.13 -11.03
CA VAL A 57 -7.14 -14.43 -11.36
C VAL A 57 -7.39 -13.24 -12.27
N ALA A 58 -8.16 -13.40 -13.35
CA ALA A 58 -8.49 -12.30 -14.24
C ALA A 58 -9.26 -11.18 -13.52
N SER A 59 -10.19 -11.56 -12.64
CA SER A 59 -10.95 -10.63 -11.82
C SER A 59 -10.06 -9.86 -10.82
N ALA A 60 -9.13 -10.55 -10.16
CA ALA A 60 -8.17 -9.95 -9.23
C ALA A 60 -7.23 -8.98 -9.97
N GLU A 61 -6.72 -9.40 -11.14
CA GLU A 61 -5.82 -8.61 -11.98
C GLU A 61 -6.47 -7.29 -12.41
N ALA A 62 -7.71 -7.35 -12.91
CA ALA A 62 -8.45 -6.15 -13.32
C ALA A 62 -8.66 -5.19 -12.14
N LYS A 63 -8.94 -5.72 -10.94
CA LYS A 63 -9.08 -4.91 -9.72
C LYS A 63 -7.77 -4.30 -9.27
N LEU A 64 -6.64 -5.01 -9.37
CA LEU A 64 -5.33 -4.45 -9.07
C LEU A 64 -4.94 -3.35 -10.06
N ARG A 65 -5.20 -3.52 -11.36
CA ARG A 65 -4.96 -2.45 -12.34
C ARG A 65 -5.78 -1.21 -12.04
N ASN A 66 -7.08 -1.38 -11.80
CA ASN A 66 -7.96 -0.29 -11.39
C ASN A 66 -7.47 0.39 -10.11
N ALA A 67 -7.01 -0.36 -9.10
CA ALA A 67 -6.42 0.22 -7.90
C ALA A 67 -5.15 1.03 -8.20
N SER A 68 -4.27 0.54 -9.07
CA SER A 68 -3.06 1.26 -9.51
C SER A 68 -3.41 2.54 -10.26
N ASP A 69 -4.43 2.53 -11.11
CA ASP A 69 -4.88 3.71 -11.86
C ASP A 69 -5.46 4.76 -10.91
N LEU A 70 -6.33 4.35 -9.98
CA LEU A 70 -6.88 5.23 -8.93
C LEU A 70 -5.77 5.82 -8.04
N LEU A 71 -4.74 5.04 -7.71
CA LEU A 71 -3.56 5.56 -7.00
C LEU A 71 -2.77 6.55 -7.86
N GLY A 72 -2.71 6.36 -9.18
CA GLY A 72 -2.13 7.32 -10.12
C GLY A 72 -2.90 8.65 -10.15
N GLU A 73 -4.23 8.60 -10.05
CA GLU A 73 -5.05 9.80 -9.88
C GLU A 73 -4.80 10.47 -8.52
N VAL A 74 -4.65 9.70 -7.43
CA VAL A 74 -4.24 10.25 -6.12
C VAL A 74 -2.88 10.96 -6.22
N VAL A 75 -1.91 10.37 -6.90
CA VAL A 75 -0.59 10.99 -7.16
C VAL A 75 -0.77 12.31 -7.91
N SER A 76 -1.58 12.32 -8.98
CA SER A 76 -1.86 13.54 -9.75
C SER A 76 -2.45 14.66 -8.89
N VAL A 77 -3.38 14.33 -7.98
CA VAL A 77 -3.94 15.29 -7.02
C VAL A 77 -2.87 15.79 -6.05
N LEU A 78 -2.04 14.90 -5.50
CA LEU A 78 -0.96 15.29 -4.58
C LEU A 78 0.08 16.19 -5.24
N VAL A 79 0.45 15.92 -6.49
CA VAL A 79 1.40 16.73 -7.27
C VAL A 79 0.90 18.16 -7.48
N SER A 80 -0.41 18.38 -7.58
CA SER A 80 -1.00 19.72 -7.67
C SER A 80 -0.93 20.53 -6.37
N GLY A 81 -0.62 19.86 -5.25
CA GLY A 81 -0.47 20.49 -3.94
C GLY A 81 1.00 20.74 -3.58
N SER A 82 1.20 21.32 -2.40
CA SER A 82 2.54 21.46 -1.80
C SER A 82 2.49 21.17 -0.30
N LEU A 83 3.57 20.64 0.26
CA LEU A 83 3.75 20.54 1.70
C LEU A 83 4.30 21.87 2.24
N SER A 84 3.83 22.29 3.42
CA SER A 84 4.50 23.39 4.14
C SER A 84 5.86 22.95 4.68
N PRO A 85 6.79 23.88 4.94
CA PRO A 85 8.04 23.56 5.63
C PRO A 85 7.82 22.84 6.97
N ASP A 86 6.79 23.24 7.73
CA ASP A 86 6.43 22.60 8.99
C ASP A 86 5.98 21.15 8.79
N ALA A 87 5.21 20.86 7.74
CA ALA A 87 4.77 19.52 7.41
C ALA A 87 5.95 18.62 7.01
N ILE A 88 6.86 19.15 6.20
CA ILE A 88 8.09 18.44 5.80
C ILE A 88 8.93 18.11 7.04
N THR A 89 9.18 19.12 7.88
CA THR A 89 9.94 18.97 9.13
C THR A 89 9.29 17.96 10.05
N TRP A 90 7.96 17.98 10.16
CA TRP A 90 7.22 17.01 10.95
C TRP A 90 7.40 15.58 10.44
N TYR A 91 7.19 15.31 9.14
CA TYR A 91 7.40 13.97 8.57
C TYR A 91 8.84 13.48 8.75
N GLN A 92 9.82 14.36 8.62
CA GLN A 92 11.24 14.03 8.82
C GLN A 92 11.59 13.79 10.29
N GLY A 93 10.90 14.47 11.20
CA GLY A 93 11.11 14.40 12.65
C GLY A 93 10.33 13.29 13.35
N LEU A 94 9.39 12.61 12.68
CA LEU A 94 8.65 11.50 13.25
C LEU A 94 9.58 10.36 13.71
N ASP A 95 9.30 9.83 14.89
CA ASP A 95 9.96 8.63 15.43
C ASP A 95 9.29 7.37 14.86
N TYR A 96 9.61 7.06 13.60
CA TYR A 96 9.07 5.88 12.91
C TYR A 96 9.40 4.57 13.63
N ASP A 97 10.51 4.47 14.36
CA ASP A 97 10.87 3.27 15.10
C ASP A 97 9.98 3.06 16.33
N ARG A 98 9.67 4.15 17.05
CA ARG A 98 8.69 4.11 18.15
C ARG A 98 7.29 3.84 17.64
N LEU A 99 6.90 4.46 16.52
CA LEU A 99 5.62 4.23 15.87
C LEU A 99 5.46 2.76 15.44
N TYR A 100 6.48 2.17 14.84
CA TYR A 100 6.48 0.75 14.47
C TYR A 100 6.31 -0.18 15.67
N ARG A 101 7.12 0.02 16.71
CA ARG A 101 7.06 -0.78 17.94
C ARG A 101 5.67 -0.70 18.56
N ALA A 102 5.12 0.50 18.70
CA ALA A 102 3.76 0.69 19.18
C ALA A 102 2.74 -0.05 18.30
N GLY A 103 2.85 0.03 16.98
CA GLY A 103 1.95 -0.67 16.06
C GLY A 103 2.03 -2.20 16.18
N VAL A 104 3.23 -2.75 16.36
CA VAL A 104 3.45 -4.20 16.55
C VAL A 104 2.93 -4.65 17.91
N ASP A 105 3.24 -3.92 18.99
CA ASP A 105 2.85 -4.26 20.37
C ASP A 105 1.32 -4.27 20.54
N HIS A 106 0.61 -3.38 19.83
CA HIS A 106 -0.86 -3.35 19.81
C HIS A 106 -1.49 -4.35 18.80
N GLY A 107 -0.69 -5.16 18.10
CA GLY A 107 -1.17 -6.14 17.12
C GLY A 107 -1.78 -5.54 15.85
N VAL A 108 -1.54 -4.25 15.59
CA VAL A 108 -2.04 -3.54 14.40
C VAL A 108 -1.13 -3.78 13.20
N LEU A 109 0.18 -3.85 13.45
CA LEU A 109 1.20 -4.06 12.43
C LEU A 109 1.79 -5.48 12.48
N PRO A 110 2.06 -6.09 11.32
CA PRO A 110 2.84 -7.32 11.25
C PRO A 110 4.32 -7.05 11.60
N GLN A 111 5.02 -8.07 12.09
CA GLN A 111 6.46 -8.04 12.35
C GLN A 111 7.27 -8.15 11.04
N ASN A 112 7.27 -7.09 10.22
CA ASN A 112 8.08 -7.00 9.01
C ASN A 112 8.93 -5.71 9.02
N VAL A 113 10.06 -5.77 9.73
CA VAL A 113 10.93 -4.60 9.94
C VAL A 113 11.58 -4.10 8.65
N ASN A 114 11.82 -4.99 7.68
CA ASN A 114 12.49 -4.62 6.43
C ASN A 114 11.59 -3.71 5.58
N ILE A 115 10.32 -4.09 5.38
CA ILE A 115 9.37 -3.27 4.64
C ILE A 115 9.07 -1.98 5.41
N TRP A 116 9.04 -2.02 6.75
CA TRP A 116 8.86 -0.82 7.56
C TRP A 116 10.03 0.16 7.40
N ALA A 117 11.27 -0.34 7.46
CA ALA A 117 12.47 0.48 7.30
C ALA A 117 12.50 1.17 5.93
N GLU A 118 12.17 0.44 4.86
CA GLU A 118 12.04 1.01 3.51
C GLU A 118 10.97 2.11 3.46
N PHE A 119 9.78 1.85 4.02
CA PHE A 119 8.70 2.82 4.10
C PHE A 119 9.13 4.08 4.88
N ALA A 120 9.77 3.91 6.03
CA ALA A 120 10.20 5.01 6.89
C ALA A 120 11.29 5.84 6.22
N GLU A 121 12.26 5.20 5.58
CA GLU A 121 13.30 5.89 4.81
C GLU A 121 12.67 6.73 3.69
N LEU A 122 11.73 6.15 2.94
CA LEU A 122 11.05 6.84 1.85
C LEU A 122 10.22 8.03 2.34
N MET A 123 9.50 7.87 3.45
CA MET A 123 8.76 8.96 4.11
C MET A 123 9.69 10.10 4.55
N VAL A 124 10.84 9.79 5.15
CA VAL A 124 11.78 10.79 5.64
C VAL A 124 12.45 11.54 4.48
N ARG A 125 12.91 10.81 3.47
CA ARG A 125 13.71 11.39 2.38
C ARG A 125 12.87 12.13 1.35
N GLU A 126 11.72 11.55 0.99
CA GLU A 126 10.96 11.98 -0.18
C GLU A 126 9.49 12.29 0.13
N GLY A 127 9.00 11.83 1.28
CA GLY A 127 7.69 12.21 1.79
C GLY A 127 6.53 11.36 1.26
N PRO A 128 5.29 11.77 1.62
CA PRO A 128 4.07 11.01 1.35
C PRO A 128 3.74 10.81 -0.14
N LEU A 129 4.25 11.67 -1.03
CA LEU A 129 4.07 11.50 -2.48
C LEU A 129 4.79 10.23 -2.95
N SER A 130 6.08 10.11 -2.67
CA SER A 130 6.88 8.93 -3.05
C SER A 130 6.36 7.65 -2.42
N VAL A 131 5.83 7.69 -1.19
CA VAL A 131 5.16 6.52 -0.59
C VAL A 131 3.93 6.09 -1.39
N THR A 132 3.17 7.04 -1.94
CA THR A 132 2.01 6.73 -2.78
C THR A 132 2.44 6.12 -4.11
N GLU A 133 3.49 6.65 -4.72
CA GLU A 133 4.08 6.11 -5.95
C GLU A 133 4.64 4.70 -5.73
N ALA A 134 5.37 4.49 -4.64
CA ALA A 134 5.89 3.19 -4.25
C ALA A 134 4.78 2.19 -3.93
N PHE A 135 3.64 2.64 -3.39
CA PHE A 135 2.48 1.78 -3.20
C PHE A 135 1.84 1.41 -4.53
N ARG A 136 1.63 2.39 -5.42
CA ARG A 136 1.14 2.16 -6.79
C ARG A 136 2.01 1.17 -7.56
N ALA A 137 3.34 1.32 -7.48
CA ALA A 137 4.29 0.42 -8.14
C ALA A 137 4.15 -1.04 -7.65
N ARG A 138 3.96 -1.24 -6.34
CA ARG A 138 3.70 -2.58 -5.77
C ARG A 138 2.39 -3.18 -6.26
N VAL A 139 1.34 -2.37 -6.33
CA VAL A 139 0.03 -2.80 -6.87
C VAL A 139 0.15 -3.22 -8.34
N ALA A 140 0.82 -2.40 -9.16
CA ALA A 140 1.05 -2.70 -10.56
C ALA A 140 1.91 -3.97 -10.75
N HIS A 141 2.94 -4.14 -9.93
CA HIS A 141 3.77 -5.35 -9.96
C HIS A 141 2.98 -6.62 -9.62
N ALA A 142 2.12 -6.57 -8.60
CA ALA A 142 1.24 -7.69 -8.27
C ALA A 142 0.28 -8.03 -9.41
N ALA A 143 -0.28 -7.02 -10.11
CA ALA A 143 -1.13 -7.24 -11.29
C ALA A 143 -0.36 -7.91 -12.45
N GLU A 144 0.91 -7.52 -12.65
CA GLU A 144 1.77 -8.14 -13.66
C GLU A 144 2.05 -9.60 -13.32
N LEU A 145 2.37 -9.90 -12.05
CA LEU A 145 2.58 -11.28 -11.59
C LEU A 145 1.32 -12.14 -11.72
N MET A 146 0.13 -11.57 -11.51
CA MET A 146 -1.13 -12.26 -11.78
C MET A 146 -1.28 -12.61 -13.26
N THR A 147 -0.98 -11.67 -14.15
CA THR A 147 -0.99 -11.91 -15.59
C THR A 147 -0.04 -13.05 -15.96
N GLN A 148 1.18 -13.02 -15.42
CA GLN A 148 2.18 -14.06 -15.66
C GLN A 148 1.72 -15.42 -15.14
N TRP A 149 1.10 -15.47 -13.96
CA TRP A 149 0.57 -16.72 -13.42
C TRP A 149 -0.59 -17.25 -14.27
N LEU A 150 -1.53 -16.38 -14.67
CA LEU A 150 -2.66 -16.73 -15.54
C LEU A 150 -2.23 -17.40 -16.84
N VAL A 151 -1.24 -16.82 -17.53
CA VAL A 151 -0.70 -17.36 -18.79
C VAL A 151 0.00 -18.71 -18.60
N SER A 152 0.56 -18.94 -17.41
CA SER A 152 1.30 -20.17 -17.08
C SER A 152 0.45 -21.26 -16.41
N MET A 153 -0.84 -21.03 -16.21
CA MET A 153 -1.67 -21.89 -15.36
C MET A 153 -1.75 -23.31 -15.94
N GLY A 154 -1.38 -24.32 -15.13
CA GLY A 154 -1.29 -25.71 -15.58
C GLY A 154 0.00 -26.08 -16.36
N GLY A 155 0.92 -25.13 -16.56
CA GLY A 155 2.24 -25.36 -17.15
C GLY A 155 3.34 -25.61 -16.10
N ALA A 156 4.53 -25.99 -16.57
CA ALA A 156 5.68 -26.32 -15.72
C ALA A 156 6.12 -25.19 -14.77
N ASP A 157 5.94 -23.94 -15.17
CA ASP A 157 6.33 -22.76 -14.38
C ASP A 157 5.27 -22.30 -13.36
N SER A 158 4.07 -22.91 -13.36
CA SER A 158 2.91 -22.36 -12.64
C SER A 158 3.16 -22.22 -11.14
N VAL A 159 3.82 -23.22 -10.53
CA VAL A 159 4.16 -23.23 -9.10
C VAL A 159 5.11 -22.10 -8.72
N THR A 160 6.18 -21.91 -9.50
CA THR A 160 7.17 -20.85 -9.26
C THR A 160 6.54 -19.46 -9.40
N ARG A 161 5.65 -19.27 -10.39
CA ARG A 161 4.94 -18.00 -10.59
C ARG A 161 3.91 -17.74 -9.51
N LEU A 162 3.21 -18.76 -9.04
CA LEU A 162 2.31 -18.67 -7.91
C LEU A 162 3.06 -18.23 -6.65
N ALA A 163 4.20 -18.86 -6.34
CA ALA A 163 5.01 -18.49 -5.17
C ALA A 163 5.45 -17.01 -5.20
N ARG A 164 5.86 -16.51 -6.37
CA ARG A 164 6.21 -15.09 -6.57
C ARG A 164 5.00 -14.17 -6.38
N LEU A 165 3.84 -14.55 -6.92
CA LEU A 165 2.60 -13.80 -6.74
C LEU A 165 2.19 -13.75 -5.26
N THR A 166 2.21 -14.87 -4.55
CA THR A 166 1.87 -14.95 -3.11
C THR A 166 2.79 -14.06 -2.28
N ALA A 167 4.10 -14.07 -2.56
CA ALA A 167 5.05 -13.17 -1.91
C ALA A 167 4.69 -11.69 -2.16
N ALA A 168 4.47 -11.31 -3.42
CA ALA A 168 4.13 -9.93 -3.78
C ALA A 168 2.80 -9.45 -3.18
N VAL A 169 1.78 -10.31 -3.12
CA VAL A 169 0.48 -9.98 -2.50
C VAL A 169 0.61 -9.86 -0.98
N THR A 170 1.45 -10.70 -0.35
CA THR A 170 1.76 -10.59 1.08
C THR A 170 2.46 -9.27 1.38
N ASP A 171 3.50 -8.94 0.61
CA ASP A 171 4.23 -7.67 0.75
C ASP A 171 3.31 -6.46 0.53
N LEU A 172 2.43 -6.53 -0.48
CA LEU A 172 1.43 -5.50 -0.75
C LEU A 172 0.48 -5.31 0.43
N ALA A 173 -0.02 -6.40 1.03
CA ALA A 173 -0.91 -6.36 2.18
C ALA A 173 -0.21 -5.79 3.43
N VAL A 174 1.05 -6.16 3.65
CA VAL A 174 1.90 -5.60 4.71
C VAL A 174 2.09 -4.10 4.50
N TYR A 175 2.48 -3.67 3.30
CA TYR A 175 2.69 -2.27 2.98
C TYR A 175 1.40 -1.46 3.12
N ALA A 176 0.26 -1.98 2.66
CA ALA A 176 -1.04 -1.34 2.83
C ALA A 176 -1.41 -1.11 4.31
N ARG A 177 -1.08 -2.07 5.19
CA ARG A 177 -1.25 -1.91 6.65
C ARG A 177 -0.35 -0.82 7.22
N PHE A 178 0.91 -0.74 6.79
CA PHE A 178 1.83 0.32 7.23
C PHE A 178 1.36 1.71 6.80
N VAL A 179 1.01 1.87 5.53
CA VAL A 179 0.45 3.11 5.02
C VAL A 179 -0.84 3.47 5.79
N GLY A 180 -1.74 2.51 5.97
CA GLY A 180 -2.99 2.70 6.72
C GLY A 180 -2.75 3.13 8.17
N TYR A 181 -1.81 2.51 8.87
CA TYR A 181 -1.46 2.82 10.25
C TYR A 181 -0.85 4.21 10.40
N VAL A 182 0.10 4.59 9.54
CA VAL A 182 0.70 5.93 9.58
C VAL A 182 -0.33 7.02 9.29
N ASN A 183 -1.32 6.74 8.44
CA ASN A 183 -2.45 7.65 8.23
C ASN A 183 -3.36 7.82 9.46
N THR A 184 -3.24 6.96 10.49
CA THR A 184 -3.98 7.14 11.75
C THR A 184 -3.32 8.13 12.70
N VAL A 185 -2.04 8.46 12.47
CA VAL A 185 -1.33 9.49 13.25
C VAL A 185 -1.90 10.85 12.89
N GLU A 186 -2.30 11.62 13.91
CA GLU A 186 -2.83 12.96 13.70
C GLU A 186 -1.72 13.86 13.13
N PRO A 187 -1.98 14.62 12.05
CA PRO A 187 -0.95 15.44 11.44
C PRO A 187 -0.44 16.53 12.39
N LEU A 188 0.87 16.76 12.38
CA LEU A 188 1.55 17.72 13.26
C LEU A 188 1.49 17.36 14.76
N ASP A 189 1.05 16.15 15.10
CA ASP A 189 1.11 15.67 16.48
C ASP A 189 2.56 15.56 16.95
N LYS A 190 2.86 16.28 18.03
CA LYS A 190 4.20 16.34 18.62
C LYS A 190 4.52 15.12 19.47
N GLU A 191 3.50 14.36 19.90
CA GLU A 191 3.70 13.15 20.69
C GLU A 191 4.67 12.21 20.00
N TRP A 192 4.54 12.06 18.68
CA TRP A 192 5.28 11.12 17.84
C TRP A 192 6.61 11.63 17.28
N LEU A 193 7.01 12.86 17.62
CA LEU A 193 8.31 13.37 17.22
C LEU A 193 9.42 12.72 18.03
N ARG A 194 10.59 12.53 17.40
CA ARG A 194 11.80 12.11 18.11
C ARG A 194 12.06 13.10 19.26
N PRO A 195 12.41 12.61 20.47
CA PRO A 195 12.80 13.51 21.55
C PRO A 195 13.95 14.39 21.06
N VAL A 196 13.84 15.70 21.28
CA VAL A 196 14.98 16.59 21.10
C VAL A 196 15.95 16.24 22.23
N THR A 197 16.89 15.34 21.97
CA THR A 197 18.04 15.17 22.84
C THR A 197 18.78 16.50 22.82
N ALA A 198 18.66 17.26 23.91
CA ALA A 198 19.49 18.43 24.12
C ALA A 198 20.95 17.97 24.08
N THR A 199 21.60 18.18 22.94
CA THR A 199 23.06 18.15 22.86
C THR A 199 23.54 19.33 23.69
N GLY A 200 23.93 19.06 24.93
CA GLY A 200 24.75 19.95 25.74
C GLY A 200 26.17 20.06 25.18
#